data_AF-A0A3G8ZLZ5-F1
#
_entry.id   AF-A0A3G8ZLZ5-F1
#
_cell.length_a   1.000
_cell.length_b   1.000
_cell.length_c   1.000
_cell.angle_alpha   90.00
_cell.angle_beta   90.00
_cell.angle_gamma   90.00
#
_symmetry.space_group_name_H-M   'P 1'
#
loop_
_entity.id
_entity.type
_entity.pdbx_description
1 polymer ?
#
loop_
_entity_poly.entity_id
_entity_poly.type
_entity_poly.pdbx_seq_one_letter_code
_entity_poly.pdbx_strand_id
1 'polypeptide(L)'
;MDASTRTPFIVVGIDGSRESVSALQWALAEGLRTAAAVEVVHCWQGDTIVEALLTSHTELKIGSECMLDNQVAAAVKDLPVSPEITKVSVGGKVSTALLERAKGANMLVLGSHRTTTLHDRVFGQVLGGCLRKASCDVAVINRDGHVVQIQRVSSAVS
;
A
#
# COMPACT_ATOMS: atom_id res chain seq x y z
N MET A 1 22.62 -3.83 25.98
CA MET A 1 21.82 -4.71 25.11
C MET A 1 20.36 -4.32 25.27
N ASP A 2 19.86 -3.50 24.35
CA ASP A 2 18.44 -3.35 24.00
C ASP A 2 18.46 -2.48 22.74
N ALA A 3 18.68 -3.11 21.59
CA ALA A 3 18.26 -2.50 20.35
C ALA A 3 16.75 -2.69 20.33
N SER A 4 16.00 -1.61 20.58
CA SER A 4 14.53 -1.63 20.65
C SER A 4 14.00 -2.39 19.44
N THR A 5 13.58 -3.65 19.66
CA THR A 5 13.15 -4.52 18.56
C THR A 5 11.79 -4.01 18.12
N ARG A 6 11.81 -3.04 17.20
CA ARG A 6 10.58 -2.52 16.60
C ARG A 6 9.87 -3.71 15.95
N THR A 7 8.60 -3.89 16.30
CA THR A 7 7.74 -4.88 15.67
C THR A 7 7.85 -4.75 14.15
N PRO A 8 8.16 -5.84 13.42
CA PRO A 8 8.23 -5.77 11.98
C PRO A 8 6.88 -5.32 11.42
N PHE A 9 6.90 -4.57 10.32
CA PHE A 9 5.67 -4.09 9.71
C PHE A 9 5.77 -4.04 8.19
N ILE A 10 4.63 -4.24 7.56
CA ILE A 10 4.44 -4.23 6.12
C ILE A 10 3.51 -3.07 5.79
N VAL A 11 3.89 -2.25 4.81
CA VAL A 11 3.03 -1.20 4.27
C VAL A 11 2.40 -1.74 2.99
N VAL A 12 1.08 -1.60 2.84
CA VAL A 12 0.39 -1.91 1.59
C VAL A 12 -0.38 -0.69 1.09
N GLY A 13 -0.08 -0.28 -0.14
CA GLY A 13 -0.80 0.80 -0.81
C GLY A 13 -2.05 0.25 -1.50
N ILE A 14 -3.21 0.84 -1.23
CA ILE A 14 -4.46 0.49 -1.90
C ILE A 14 -5.11 1.69 -2.58
N ASP A 15 -5.84 1.45 -3.67
CA ASP A 15 -6.61 2.44 -4.44
C ASP A 15 -8.03 1.95 -4.79
N GLY A 16 -8.40 0.76 -4.33
CA GLY A 16 -9.69 0.12 -4.59
C GLY A 16 -9.76 -0.70 -5.89
N SER A 17 -8.70 -0.68 -6.71
CA SER A 17 -8.57 -1.60 -7.85
C SER A 17 -8.48 -3.06 -7.39
N ARG A 18 -8.81 -4.01 -8.27
CA ARG A 18 -8.76 -5.45 -7.95
C ARG A 18 -7.34 -5.87 -7.59
N GLU A 19 -6.35 -5.34 -8.28
CA GLU A 19 -4.93 -5.60 -8.05
C GLU A 19 -4.48 -5.08 -6.68
N SER A 20 -4.98 -3.92 -6.26
CA SER A 20 -4.70 -3.41 -4.92
C SER A 20 -5.35 -4.22 -3.81
N VAL A 21 -6.55 -4.76 -4.04
CA VAL A 21 -7.23 -5.67 -3.11
C VAL A 21 -6.47 -7.00 -3.01
N SER A 22 -6.00 -7.55 -4.13
CA SER A 22 -5.16 -8.75 -4.12
C SER A 22 -3.82 -8.49 -3.40
N ALA A 23 -3.25 -7.29 -3.54
CA ALA A 23 -2.07 -6.87 -2.78
C ALA A 23 -2.34 -6.77 -1.28
N LEU A 24 -3.50 -6.25 -0.86
CA LEU A 24 -3.94 -6.23 0.54
C LEU A 24 -4.06 -7.64 1.11
N GLN A 25 -4.74 -8.54 0.42
CA GLN A 25 -4.90 -9.94 0.84
C GLN A 25 -3.54 -10.64 1.00
N TRP A 26 -2.63 -10.41 0.04
CA TRP A 26 -1.28 -10.95 0.10
C TRP A 26 -0.51 -10.37 1.31
N ALA A 27 -0.57 -9.06 1.54
CA ALA A 27 0.09 -8.40 2.65
C ALA A 27 -0.42 -8.89 4.02
N LEU A 28 -1.72 -9.17 4.15
CA LEU A 28 -2.31 -9.75 5.36
C LEU A 28 -1.79 -11.16 5.63
N ALA A 29 -1.73 -12.01 4.59
CA ALA A 29 -1.17 -13.36 4.70
C ALA A 29 0.33 -13.32 5.06
N GLU A 30 1.07 -12.39 4.45
CA GLU A 30 2.48 -12.20 4.72
C GLU A 30 2.73 -11.67 6.14
N GLY A 31 1.91 -10.73 6.62
CA GLY A 31 1.96 -10.21 7.98
C GLY A 31 1.79 -11.32 9.02
N LEU A 32 0.83 -12.23 8.81
CA LEU A 32 0.67 -13.42 9.66
C LEU A 32 1.91 -14.32 9.63
N ARG A 33 2.42 -14.61 8.42
CA ARG A 33 3.56 -15.51 8.23
C ARG A 33 4.85 -14.98 8.86
N THR A 34 5.00 -13.66 8.91
CA THR A 34 6.21 -12.97 9.39
C THR A 34 6.06 -12.32 10.76
N ALA A 35 4.90 -12.51 11.42
CA ALA A 35 4.52 -11.84 12.66
C ALA A 35 4.68 -10.30 12.57
N ALA A 36 4.37 -9.75 11.39
CA ALA A 36 4.44 -8.33 11.10
C ALA A 36 3.06 -7.66 11.14
N ALA A 37 2.99 -6.46 11.69
CA ALA A 37 1.82 -5.60 11.57
C ALA A 37 1.64 -5.15 10.10
N VAL A 38 0.40 -4.86 9.71
CA VAL A 38 0.06 -4.41 8.35
C VAL A 38 -0.52 -3.01 8.40
N GLU A 39 0.18 -2.04 7.82
CA GLU A 39 -0.31 -0.68 7.61
C GLU A 39 -0.92 -0.57 6.21
N VAL A 40 -2.24 -0.42 6.15
CA VAL A 40 -3.01 -0.27 4.92
C VAL A 40 -3.17 1.22 4.62
N VAL A 41 -2.55 1.68 3.55
CA VAL A 41 -2.45 3.10 3.21
C VAL A 41 -3.26 3.39 1.96
N HIS A 42 -4.21 4.31 2.06
CA HIS A 42 -4.82 4.94 0.89
C HIS A 42 -4.37 6.40 0.82
N CYS A 43 -3.79 6.74 -0.33
CA CYS A 43 -3.37 8.11 -0.62
C CYS A 43 -4.43 8.78 -1.49
N TRP A 44 -4.93 9.94 -1.06
CA TRP A 44 -5.96 10.68 -1.77
C TRP A 44 -5.48 12.09 -2.11
N GLN A 45 -5.90 12.59 -3.27
CA GLN A 45 -5.68 13.95 -3.72
C GLN A 45 -6.87 14.37 -4.60
N GLY A 46 -7.15 15.67 -4.71
CA GLY A 46 -8.05 16.15 -5.76
C GLY A 46 -7.33 15.98 -7.10
N ASP A 47 -7.70 14.96 -7.87
CA ASP A 47 -6.98 14.57 -9.09
C ASP A 47 -7.27 15.52 -10.26
N THR A 48 -8.37 16.27 -10.18
CA THR A 48 -8.71 17.30 -11.14
C THR A 48 -8.79 18.69 -10.52
N ILE A 49 -8.54 19.72 -11.34
CA ILE A 49 -8.77 21.13 -10.94
C ILE A 49 -10.21 21.32 -10.47
N VAL A 50 -11.15 20.61 -11.09
CA VAL A 50 -12.58 20.66 -10.75
C VAL A 50 -12.85 20.06 -9.37
N GLU A 51 -12.34 18.86 -9.07
CA GLU A 51 -12.47 18.25 -7.74
C GLU A 51 -11.78 19.07 -6.66
N ALA A 52 -10.60 19.63 -6.94
CA ALA A 52 -9.89 20.49 -6.00
C ALA A 52 -10.68 21.77 -5.66
N LEU A 53 -11.56 22.23 -6.56
CA LEU A 53 -12.42 23.40 -6.36
C LEU A 53 -13.79 23.07 -5.76
N LEU A 54 -14.33 21.88 -6.06
CA LEU A 54 -15.70 21.51 -5.70
C LEU A 54 -15.79 20.57 -4.49
N THR A 55 -14.72 19.86 -4.16
CA THR A 55 -14.70 18.91 -3.05
C THR A 55 -13.79 19.42 -1.95
N SER A 56 -14.34 19.52 -0.75
CA SER A 56 -13.55 19.92 0.41
C SER A 56 -12.52 18.83 0.76
N HIS A 57 -11.40 19.26 1.34
CA HIS A 57 -10.39 18.36 1.90
C HIS A 57 -11.00 17.34 2.89
N THR A 58 -12.01 17.77 3.66
CA THR A 58 -12.73 16.92 4.61
C THR A 58 -13.52 15.82 3.90
N GLU A 59 -14.22 16.12 2.81
CA GLU A 59 -14.99 15.12 2.05
C GLU A 59 -14.08 14.07 1.41
N LEU A 60 -12.94 14.49 0.83
CA LEU A 60 -11.95 13.56 0.28
C LEU A 60 -11.38 12.64 1.37
N LYS A 61 -11.08 13.19 2.55
CA LYS A 61 -10.61 12.41 3.69
C LYS A 61 -11.63 11.37 4.14
N ILE A 62 -12.89 11.77 4.31
CA ILE A 62 -13.98 10.87 4.71
C ILE A 62 -14.17 9.76 3.66
N GLY A 63 -14.21 10.10 2.38
CA GLY A 63 -14.33 9.12 1.30
C GLY A 63 -13.18 8.10 1.32
N SER A 64 -11.96 8.57 1.55
CA SER A 64 -10.77 7.71 1.72
C SER A 64 -10.87 6.79 2.94
N GLU A 65 -11.30 7.32 4.10
CA GLU A 65 -11.48 6.53 5.33
C GLU A 65 -12.58 5.46 5.14
N CYS A 66 -13.71 5.82 4.53
CA CYS A 66 -14.77 4.86 4.23
C CYS A 66 -14.30 3.77 3.25
N MET A 67 -13.50 4.11 2.24
CA MET A 67 -12.94 3.13 1.31
C MET A 67 -12.00 2.16 2.03
N LEU A 68 -11.08 2.68 2.86
CA LEU A 68 -10.19 1.87 3.69
C LEU A 68 -10.97 0.90 4.58
N ASP A 69 -11.99 1.39 5.28
CA ASP A 69 -12.83 0.60 6.17
C ASP A 69 -13.50 -0.56 5.42
N ASN A 70 -14.12 -0.25 4.28
CA ASN A 70 -14.82 -1.24 3.47
C ASN A 70 -13.87 -2.31 2.90
N GLN A 71 -12.73 -1.90 2.36
CA GLN A 71 -11.78 -2.84 1.75
C GLN A 71 -11.10 -3.72 2.79
N VAL A 72 -10.71 -3.16 3.94
CA VAL A 72 -10.13 -3.95 5.04
C VAL A 72 -11.16 -4.91 5.60
N ALA A 73 -12.40 -4.46 5.87
CA ALA A 73 -13.47 -5.33 6.35
C ALA A 73 -13.75 -6.49 5.38
N ALA A 74 -13.79 -6.22 4.08
CA ALA A 74 -13.97 -7.26 3.06
C ALA A 74 -12.78 -8.24 3.02
N ALA A 75 -11.54 -7.74 3.12
CA ALA A 75 -10.35 -8.57 3.04
C ALA A 75 -10.16 -9.50 4.25
N VAL A 76 -10.62 -9.09 5.44
CA VAL A 76 -10.50 -9.90 6.67
C VAL A 76 -11.73 -10.75 6.97
N LYS A 77 -12.84 -10.56 6.26
CA LYS A 77 -14.13 -11.21 6.54
C LYS A 77 -14.02 -12.73 6.68
N ASP A 78 -13.24 -13.35 5.81
CA ASP A 78 -13.11 -14.81 5.75
C ASP A 78 -11.78 -15.31 6.37
N LEU A 79 -11.02 -14.42 7.03
CA LEU A 79 -9.78 -14.78 7.71
C LEU A 79 -10.08 -15.18 9.17
N PRO A 80 -9.73 -16.40 9.61
CA PRO A 80 -9.93 -16.81 11.00
C PRO A 80 -9.05 -16.03 11.99
N VAL A 81 -7.90 -15.54 11.52
CA VAL A 81 -6.96 -14.71 12.25
C VAL A 81 -6.42 -13.65 11.28
N SER A 82 -6.25 -12.42 11.75
CA SER A 82 -5.61 -11.33 11.02
C SER A 82 -4.39 -10.81 11.79
N PRO A 83 -3.38 -10.24 11.12
CA PRO A 83 -2.32 -9.52 11.82
C PRO A 83 -2.89 -8.25 12.47
N GLU A 84 -2.06 -7.53 13.24
CA GLU A 84 -2.40 -6.17 13.66
C GLU A 84 -2.53 -5.30 12.40
N ILE A 85 -3.67 -4.61 12.24
CA ILE A 85 -3.95 -3.78 11.06
C ILE A 85 -4.11 -2.33 11.49
N THR A 86 -3.34 -1.44 10.85
CA THR A 86 -3.52 0.01 10.94
C THR A 86 -4.02 0.55 9.62
N LYS A 87 -5.09 1.34 9.63
CA LYS A 87 -5.66 2.00 8.44
C LYS A 87 -5.17 3.45 8.39
N VAL A 88 -4.61 3.87 7.26
CA VAL A 88 -4.03 5.22 7.11
C VAL A 88 -4.57 5.89 5.86
N SER A 89 -5.40 6.91 6.09
CA SER A 89 -5.86 7.85 5.07
C SER A 89 -4.90 9.04 5.02
N VAL A 90 -4.21 9.25 3.90
CA VAL A 90 -3.20 10.31 3.77
C VAL A 90 -3.42 11.16 2.53
N GLY A 91 -3.44 12.47 2.70
CA GLY A 91 -3.55 13.43 1.61
C GLY A 91 -2.20 13.66 0.92
N GLY A 92 -2.22 13.77 -0.41
CA GLY A 92 -1.08 14.24 -1.21
C GLY A 92 -0.54 13.22 -2.20
N LYS A 93 0.68 13.47 -2.71
CA LYS A 93 1.27 12.66 -3.79
C LYS A 93 1.54 11.23 -3.34
N VAL A 94 0.85 10.28 -3.97
CA VAL A 94 0.85 8.84 -3.66
C VAL A 94 2.26 8.26 -3.44
N SER A 95 3.17 8.42 -4.40
CA SER A 95 4.53 7.84 -4.28
C SER A 95 5.30 8.39 -3.09
N THR A 96 5.14 9.68 -2.78
CA THR A 96 5.84 10.32 -1.67
C THR A 96 5.28 9.83 -0.35
N ALA A 97 3.95 9.82 -0.21
CA ALA A 97 3.29 9.37 1.01
C ALA A 97 3.61 7.89 1.33
N LEU A 98 3.55 7.01 0.33
CA LEU A 98 3.90 5.60 0.49
C LEU A 98 5.38 5.41 0.87
N LEU A 99 6.30 6.14 0.24
CA LEU A 99 7.73 6.04 0.57
C LEU A 99 8.03 6.53 1.99
N GLU A 100 7.39 7.60 2.43
CA GLU A 100 7.55 8.11 3.79
C GLU A 100 7.03 7.12 4.84
N ARG A 101 5.90 6.46 4.59
CA ARG A 101 5.37 5.40 5.47
C ARG A 101 6.20 4.12 5.43
N ALA A 102 6.74 3.77 4.27
CA ALA A 102 7.59 2.60 4.10
C ALA A 102 8.99 2.75 4.76
N LYS A 103 9.33 3.91 5.32
CA LYS A 103 10.60 4.11 6.03
C LYS A 103 10.71 3.17 7.23
N GLY A 104 11.64 2.22 7.13
CA GLY A 104 11.85 1.21 8.14
C GLY A 104 10.83 0.09 8.15
N ALA A 105 9.87 0.08 7.22
CA ALA A 105 9.06 -1.10 6.97
C ALA A 105 9.96 -2.25 6.51
N ASN A 106 9.54 -3.47 6.77
CA ASN A 106 10.20 -4.65 6.22
C ASN A 106 9.87 -4.79 4.74
N MET A 107 8.66 -4.37 4.34
CA MET A 107 8.20 -4.48 2.97
C MET A 107 7.15 -3.41 2.63
N LEU A 108 7.20 -2.93 1.39
CA LEU A 108 6.13 -2.19 0.72
C LEU A 108 5.46 -3.09 -0.33
N VAL A 109 4.15 -3.26 -0.25
CA VAL A 109 3.36 -4.11 -1.15
C VAL A 109 2.47 -3.24 -2.02
N LEU A 110 2.48 -3.50 -3.33
CA LEU A 110 1.71 -2.76 -4.34
C LEU A 110 1.05 -3.71 -5.34
N GLY A 111 -0.11 -3.32 -5.87
CA GLY A 111 -0.76 -4.02 -6.98
C GLY A 111 -0.05 -3.81 -8.33
N SER A 112 -0.02 -4.83 -9.18
CA SER A 112 0.56 -4.78 -10.52
C SER A 112 -0.50 -4.26 -11.49
N HIS A 113 -0.49 -2.97 -11.82
CA HIS A 113 -1.38 -2.47 -12.87
C HIS A 113 -0.97 -3.05 -14.24
N ARG A 114 -1.91 -3.72 -14.92
CA ARG A 114 -1.77 -4.00 -16.36
C ARG A 114 -2.40 -2.85 -17.14
N THR A 115 -1.56 -2.11 -17.84
CA THR A 115 -1.97 -1.22 -18.95
C THR A 115 -2.78 -2.02 -19.96
N THR A 116 -4.11 -1.89 -19.95
CA THR A 116 -4.96 -2.51 -20.99
C THR A 116 -5.57 -1.47 -21.93
N THR A 117 -5.31 -0.18 -21.69
CA THR A 117 -5.73 0.92 -22.56
C THR A 117 -4.61 1.94 -22.72
N LEU A 118 -4.46 2.48 -23.94
CA LEU A 118 -3.41 3.43 -24.33
C LEU A 118 -3.39 4.76 -23.51
N HIS A 119 -4.30 4.93 -22.56
CA HIS A 119 -4.36 6.04 -21.60
C HIS A 119 -3.63 5.78 -20.26
N ASP A 120 -3.16 4.55 -20.00
CA ASP A 120 -2.68 4.10 -18.67
C ASP A 120 -1.19 4.39 -18.34
N ARG A 121 -0.70 5.60 -18.62
CA ARG A 121 0.69 5.99 -18.22
C ARG A 121 0.83 6.43 -16.77
N VAL A 122 -0.27 6.53 -16.03
CA VAL A 122 -0.29 7.24 -14.74
C VAL A 122 0.16 6.37 -13.56
N PHE A 123 -0.07 5.04 -13.56
CA PHE A 123 0.31 4.16 -12.43
C PHE A 123 1.67 3.44 -12.54
N GLY A 124 2.33 3.51 -13.71
CA GLY A 124 3.74 3.15 -13.83
C GLY A 124 4.67 4.11 -13.04
N GLN A 125 4.21 5.34 -12.76
CA GLN A 125 4.98 6.33 -12.03
C GLN A 125 5.05 6.06 -10.52
N VAL A 126 3.95 5.58 -9.91
CA VAL A 126 3.94 5.23 -8.47
C VAL A 126 4.80 4.00 -8.26
N LEU A 127 4.50 2.89 -8.94
CA LEU A 127 5.28 1.65 -8.85
C LEU A 127 6.76 1.90 -9.17
N GLY A 128 7.06 2.55 -10.29
CA GLY A 128 8.43 2.87 -10.67
C GLY A 128 9.12 3.84 -9.70
N GLY A 129 8.38 4.81 -9.16
CA GLY A 129 8.87 5.73 -8.13
C GLY A 129 9.24 5.02 -6.84
N CYS A 130 8.40 4.08 -6.41
CA CYS A 130 8.62 3.26 -5.22
C CYS A 130 9.80 2.29 -5.42
N LEU A 131 9.84 1.52 -6.52
CA LEU A 131 10.94 0.60 -6.83
C LEU A 131 12.31 1.31 -6.88
N ARG A 132 12.36 2.56 -7.36
CA ARG A 132 13.62 3.32 -7.41
C ARG A 132 14.08 3.90 -6.07
N LYS A 133 13.16 4.14 -5.12
CA LYS A 133 13.44 4.98 -3.94
C LYS A 133 13.14 4.31 -2.60
N ALA A 134 12.46 3.16 -2.59
CA ALA A 134 12.12 2.45 -1.37
C ALA A 134 13.39 2.01 -0.64
N SER A 135 13.41 2.22 0.67
CA SER A 135 14.47 1.75 1.56
C SER A 135 14.19 0.36 2.14
N CYS A 136 13.10 -0.28 1.69
CA CYS A 136 12.64 -1.60 2.12
C CYS A 136 12.33 -2.47 0.90
N ASP A 137 12.14 -3.77 1.13
CA ASP A 137 11.75 -4.68 0.07
C ASP A 137 10.43 -4.22 -0.57
N VAL A 138 10.30 -4.38 -1.88
CA VAL A 138 9.07 -4.03 -2.61
C VAL A 138 8.50 -5.27 -3.26
N ALA A 139 7.27 -5.65 -2.89
CA ALA A 139 6.52 -6.73 -3.51
C ALA A 139 5.43 -6.18 -4.45
N VAL A 140 5.31 -6.78 -5.62
CA VAL A 140 4.34 -6.41 -6.66
C VAL A 140 3.41 -7.58 -6.92
N ILE A 141 2.12 -7.40 -6.68
CA ILE A 141 1.11 -8.47 -6.66
C ILE A 141 0.14 -8.28 -7.82
N ASN A 142 -0.10 -9.31 -8.62
CA ASN A 142 -1.10 -9.22 -9.69
C ASN A 142 -2.53 -9.40 -9.19
N ARG A 143 -3.48 -9.22 -10.12
CA ARG A 143 -4.90 -9.42 -9.87
C ARG A 143 -5.25 -10.79 -9.30
N ASP A 144 -4.51 -11.83 -9.67
CA ASP A 144 -4.74 -13.21 -9.23
C ASP A 144 -4.09 -13.50 -7.86
N GLY A 145 -3.48 -12.50 -7.22
CA GLY A 145 -2.82 -12.65 -5.91
C GLY A 145 -1.41 -13.23 -6.00
N HIS A 146 -0.86 -13.39 -7.21
CA HIS A 146 0.50 -13.90 -7.39
C HIS A 146 1.53 -12.78 -7.32
N VAL A 147 2.65 -13.08 -6.67
CA VAL A 147 3.84 -12.23 -6.67
C VAL A 147 4.43 -12.20 -8.08
N VAL A 148 4.42 -11.02 -8.70
CA VAL A 148 5.04 -10.78 -10.01
C VAL A 148 6.51 -10.43 -9.86
N GLN A 149 6.84 -9.67 -8.81
CA GLN A 149 8.20 -9.22 -8.56
C GLN A 149 8.42 -8.96 -7.07
N ILE A 150 9.61 -9.30 -6.57
CA ILE A 150 10.13 -8.79 -5.29
C ILE A 150 11.47 -8.12 -5.58
N GLN A 151 11.55 -6.82 -5.32
CA GLN A 151 12.82 -6.12 -5.26
C GLN A 151 13.30 -6.14 -3.81
N ARG A 152 14.41 -6.82 -3.56
CA ARG A 152 15.03 -6.81 -2.24
C ARG A 152 15.99 -5.65 -2.12
N VAL A 153 15.94 -4.93 -1.01
CA VAL A 153 17.00 -3.99 -0.67
C VAL A 153 18.12 -4.82 -0.10
N SER A 154 19.30 -4.77 -0.73
CA SER A 154 20.46 -5.47 -0.20
C SER A 154 20.75 -4.91 1.19
N SER A 155 20.57 -5.73 2.22
CA SER A 155 21.12 -5.43 3.52
C SER A 155 22.63 -5.35 3.34
N ALA A 156 23.19 -4.15 3.33
CA ALA A 156 24.60 -3.98 3.62
C ALA A 156 24.76 -4.47 5.05
N VAL A 157 25.17 -5.73 5.20
CA VAL A 157 25.72 -6.24 6.44
C VAL A 157 26.95 -5.37 6.70
N SER A 158 26.79 -4.38 7.58
CA SER A 158 27.90 -3.68 8.23
C SER A 158 28.17 -4.35 9.57
#